data_AF-A0A2E8YGY7-F1
#
_entry.id   AF-A0A2E8YGY7-F1
#
_cell.length_a   1.000
_cell.length_b   1.000
_cell.length_c   1.000
_cell.angle_alpha   90.00
_cell.angle_beta   90.00
_cell.angle_gamma   90.00
#
_symmetry.space_group_name_H-M   'P 1'
#
loop_
_entity.id
_entity.type
_entity.pdbx_description
1 polymer ?
#
loop_
_entity_poly.entity_id
_entity_poly.type
_entity_poly.pdbx_seq_one_letter_code
_entity_poly.pdbx_strand_id
1 'polypeptide(L)'
;MALKVGAVGPRVGPVQGAQYDAPLISGENPGDLMLPLRIWADVTRTEFSDDFVTTSFKADSTLLLLGVDTLVLDDQLLLGAAIGYDRSNVATNFNAGSMELETYVGSIYAGYLLTDELSIDAQIG
;
A
#
# COMPACT_ATOMS: atom_id res chain seq x y z
N MET A 1 -24.68 -10.06 -29.47
CA MET A 1 -24.75 -9.00 -28.45
C MET A 1 -23.38 -8.91 -27.81
N ALA A 2 -22.56 -7.95 -28.24
CA ALA A 2 -21.16 -7.83 -27.82
C ALA A 2 -21.04 -6.67 -26.84
N LEU A 3 -20.67 -6.96 -25.59
CA LEU A 3 -20.30 -5.94 -24.62
C LEU A 3 -18.77 -5.90 -24.55
N LYS A 4 -18.21 -4.82 -25.12
CA LYS A 4 -16.80 -4.48 -25.07
C LYS A 4 -16.62 -3.63 -23.81
N VAL A 5 -16.08 -4.20 -22.74
CA VAL A 5 -15.67 -3.45 -21.53
C VAL A 5 -14.15 -3.38 -21.57
N GLY A 6 -13.63 -2.34 -22.20
CA GLY A 6 -12.22 -1.98 -22.14
C GLY A 6 -12.04 -0.88 -21.12
N ALA A 7 -11.67 -1.25 -19.89
CA ALA A 7 -11.04 -0.35 -18.95
C ALA A 7 -9.65 -0.94 -18.67
N VAL A 8 -8.64 -0.39 -19.34
CA VAL A 8 -7.23 -0.69 -19.06
C VAL A 8 -6.89 0.03 -17.76
N GLY A 9 -7.02 -0.67 -16.64
CA GLY A 9 -6.41 -0.24 -15.37
C GLY A 9 -4.89 -0.46 -15.40
N PRO A 10 -4.11 0.32 -14.64
CA PRO A 10 -2.67 0.18 -14.60
C PRO A 10 -2.27 -1.22 -14.11
N ARG A 11 -1.37 -1.86 -14.85
CA ARG A 11 -0.74 -3.13 -14.47
C ARG A 11 0.16 -2.87 -13.27
N VAL A 12 -0.31 -3.23 -12.08
CA VAL A 12 0.53 -3.31 -10.89
C VAL A 12 1.43 -4.55 -11.07
N GLY A 13 2.71 -4.31 -11.34
CA GLY A 13 3.73 -5.37 -11.32
C GLY A 13 3.96 -5.87 -9.89
N PRO A 14 4.52 -7.08 -9.71
CA PRO A 14 4.73 -7.64 -8.38
C PRO A 14 5.75 -6.80 -7.58
N VAL A 15 5.31 -6.30 -6.43
CA VAL A 15 6.13 -5.56 -5.45
C VAL A 15 6.99 -6.57 -4.67
N GLN A 16 8.32 -6.45 -4.76
CA GLN A 16 9.25 -7.18 -3.89
C GLN A 16 9.57 -6.31 -2.67
N GLY A 17 8.78 -6.46 -1.61
CA GLY A 17 9.08 -5.87 -0.30
C GLY A 17 10.15 -6.67 0.43
N ALA A 18 11.08 -5.98 1.10
CA ALA A 18 12.05 -6.61 2.01
C ALA A 18 11.38 -6.88 3.36
N GLN A 19 11.11 -8.15 3.67
CA GLN A 19 10.61 -8.59 4.97
C GLN A 19 11.80 -8.85 5.91
N TYR A 20 11.80 -8.20 7.08
CA TYR A 20 12.75 -8.45 8.15
C TYR A 20 12.03 -9.11 9.33
N ASP A 21 12.25 -10.41 9.52
CA ASP A 21 11.81 -11.13 10.71
C ASP A 21 12.77 -10.81 11.87
N ALA A 22 12.34 -9.95 12.78
CA ALA A 22 13.12 -9.66 13.99
C ALA A 22 12.93 -10.79 15.03
N PRO A 23 14.02 -11.39 15.57
CA PRO A 23 13.91 -12.37 16.65
C PRO A 23 13.48 -11.68 17.96
N LEU A 24 12.43 -12.22 18.56
CA LEU A 24 11.80 -11.73 19.80
C LEU A 24 12.73 -11.93 21.02
N ILE A 25 12.84 -10.90 21.86
CA ILE A 25 13.63 -10.87 23.09
C ILE A 25 13.03 -11.83 24.12
N SER A 26 13.83 -12.80 24.55
CA SER A 26 13.55 -13.80 25.59
C SER A 26 13.32 -13.14 26.96
N GLY A 27 12.14 -13.35 27.53
CA GLY A 27 11.81 -13.03 28.92
C GLY A 27 10.46 -13.64 29.31
N GLU A 28 10.46 -14.94 29.60
CA GLU A 28 9.28 -15.72 29.99
C GLU A 28 8.51 -15.07 31.17
N ASN A 29 7.23 -14.77 30.94
CA ASN A 29 6.23 -14.56 31.98
C ASN A 29 5.02 -15.47 31.67
N PRO A 30 4.40 -16.13 32.65
CA PRO A 30 3.29 -17.05 32.44
C PRO A 30 2.00 -16.24 32.18
N GLY A 31 1.86 -15.76 30.94
CA GLY A 31 0.77 -14.94 30.40
C GLY A 31 1.01 -14.60 28.92
N ASP A 32 1.86 -15.39 28.26
CA ASP A 32 2.64 -15.04 27.07
C ASP A 32 1.85 -15.25 25.77
N LEU A 33 0.85 -14.40 25.53
CA LEU A 33 0.31 -14.17 24.19
C LEU A 33 1.14 -13.09 23.50
N MET A 34 2.44 -13.34 23.31
CA MET A 34 3.22 -12.53 22.38
C MET A 34 2.74 -12.84 20.97
N LEU A 35 1.78 -12.05 20.50
CA LEU A 35 1.33 -12.08 19.11
C LEU A 35 2.54 -11.78 18.21
N PRO A 36 2.75 -12.55 17.13
CA PRO A 36 3.87 -12.35 16.22
C PRO A 36 3.69 -11.02 15.48
N LEU A 37 4.34 -9.96 15.98
CA LEU A 37 4.33 -8.64 15.38
C LEU A 37 5.36 -8.57 14.25
N ARG A 38 4.92 -8.12 13.07
CA ARG A 38 5.75 -7.86 11.90
C ARG A 38 5.75 -6.38 11.58
N ILE A 39 6.90 -5.86 11.17
CA ILE A 39 7.07 -4.47 10.75
C ILE A 39 7.59 -4.50 9.31
N TRP A 40 7.03 -3.64 8.46
CA TRP A 40 7.44 -3.52 7.07
C TRP A 40 7.51 -2.06 6.63
N ALA A 41 8.22 -1.83 5.54
CA ALA A 41 8.34 -0.54 4.88
C ALA A 41 8.26 -0.73 3.36
N ASP A 42 7.61 0.18 2.67
CA ASP A 42 7.50 0.19 1.21
C ASP A 42 7.84 1.58 0.65
N VAL A 43 8.50 1.61 -0.51
CA VAL A 43 8.76 2.83 -1.26
C VAL A 43 8.32 2.61 -2.69
N THR A 44 7.31 3.37 -3.12
CA THR A 44 6.73 3.28 -4.46
C THR A 44 6.94 4.59 -5.20
N ARG A 45 7.41 4.51 -6.45
CA ARG A 45 7.48 5.65 -7.38
C ARG A 45 6.51 5.45 -8.53
N THR A 46 5.64 6.43 -8.75
CA THR A 46 4.60 6.37 -9.79
C THR A 46 4.72 7.56 -10.73
N GLU A 47 4.54 7.31 -12.02
CA GLU A 47 4.44 8.36 -13.04
C GLU A 47 3.02 8.35 -13.62
N PHE A 48 2.39 9.52 -13.68
CA PHE A 48 1.07 9.72 -14.28
C PHE A 48 1.20 10.72 -15.43
N SER A 49 0.51 10.47 -16.54
CA SER A 49 0.44 11.43 -17.64
C SER A 49 -0.94 11.39 -18.29
N ASP A 50 -1.43 12.56 -18.67
CA ASP A 50 -2.60 12.71 -19.53
C ASP A 50 -2.25 13.65 -20.69
N ASP A 51 -2.61 13.23 -21.90
CA ASP A 51 -2.34 13.94 -23.15
C ASP A 51 -3.59 14.65 -23.70
N PHE A 52 -4.61 14.86 -22.86
CA PHE A 52 -5.83 15.53 -23.28
C PHE A 52 -5.59 16.99 -23.73
N VAL A 53 -6.15 17.35 -24.89
CA VAL A 53 -5.81 18.56 -25.68
C VAL A 53 -5.91 19.87 -24.88
N THR A 54 -6.76 19.94 -23.86
CA THR A 54 -6.98 21.15 -23.04
C THR A 54 -6.41 21.07 -21.63
N THR A 55 -6.01 19.89 -21.16
CA THR A 55 -5.65 19.64 -19.75
C THR A 55 -4.48 18.69 -19.61
N SER A 56 -3.55 18.66 -20.58
CA SER A 56 -2.41 17.75 -20.51
C SER A 56 -1.55 18.04 -19.28
N PHE A 57 -1.24 16.98 -18.53
CA PHE A 57 -0.39 17.05 -17.35
C PHE A 57 0.55 15.86 -17.29
N LYS A 58 1.70 16.06 -16.63
CA LYS A 58 2.61 15.00 -16.23
C LYS A 58 2.82 15.11 -14.73
N ALA A 59 2.71 14.01 -14.02
CA ALA A 59 2.98 13.95 -12.61
C ALA A 59 3.93 12.80 -12.26
N ASP A 60 4.75 13.03 -11.24
CA ASP A 60 5.53 11.99 -10.58
C ASP A 60 5.23 12.03 -9.09
N SER A 61 5.11 10.85 -8.49
CA SER A 61 4.79 10.65 -7.08
C SER A 61 5.82 9.68 -6.49
N THR A 62 6.28 9.98 -5.28
CA THR A 62 7.06 9.06 -4.45
C THR A 62 6.37 8.90 -3.11
N LEU A 63 5.93 7.68 -2.84
CA LEU A 63 5.25 7.28 -1.61
C LEU A 63 6.19 6.44 -0.75
N LEU A 64 6.36 6.83 0.51
CA LEU A 64 6.95 6.02 1.57
C LEU A 64 5.82 5.51 2.48
N LEU A 65 5.77 4.22 2.73
CA LEU A 65 4.85 3.58 3.68
C LEU A 65 5.64 2.84 4.77
N LEU A 66 5.14 2.92 5.99
CA LEU A 66 5.59 2.15 7.14
C LEU A 66 4.38 1.45 7.74
N GLY A 67 4.49 0.15 7.98
CA GLY A 67 3.39 -0.65 8.48
C GLY A 67 3.79 -1.62 9.58
N VAL A 68 2.78 -2.01 10.33
CA VAL A 68 2.87 -3.03 11.36
C VAL A 68 1.64 -3.93 11.25
N ASP A 69 1.85 -5.24 11.34
CA ASP A 69 0.77 -6.23 11.33
C ASP A 69 1.09 -7.41 12.23
N THR A 70 0.04 -8.19 12.52
CA THR A 70 0.13 -9.43 13.28
C THR A 70 -0.81 -10.46 12.67
N LEU A 71 -0.44 -11.72 12.83
CA LEU A 71 -1.33 -12.86 12.61
C LEU A 71 -2.02 -13.24 13.92
N VAL A 72 -3.31 -13.54 13.83
CA VAL A 72 -4.17 -14.00 14.94
C VAL A 72 -5.07 -15.13 14.42
N LEU A 73 -5.75 -15.83 15.35
CA LEU A 73 -6.63 -16.98 15.03
C LEU A 73 -5.90 -18.08 14.24
N ASP A 74 -4.85 -18.65 14.83
CA ASP A 74 -4.06 -19.73 14.21
C ASP A 74 -3.59 -19.39 12.78
N ASP A 75 -3.06 -18.17 12.62
CA ASP A 75 -2.54 -17.61 11.38
C ASP A 75 -3.56 -17.37 10.25
N GLN A 76 -4.87 -17.46 10.54
CA GLN A 76 -5.92 -17.24 9.55
C GLN A 76 -6.30 -15.77 9.36
N LEU A 77 -6.10 -14.93 10.37
CA LEU A 77 -6.50 -13.52 10.35
C LEU A 77 -5.27 -12.63 10.51
N LEU A 78 -5.03 -11.79 9.51
CA LEU A 78 -4.01 -10.75 9.50
C LEU A 78 -4.67 -9.42 9.85
N LEU A 79 -4.11 -8.71 10.83
CA LEU A 79 -4.56 -7.37 11.21
C LEU A 79 -3.36 -6.43 11.22
N GLY A 80 -3.50 -5.25 10.63
CA GLY A 80 -2.42 -4.29 10.60
C GLY A 80 -2.86 -2.85 10.40
N ALA A 81 -1.88 -1.98 10.54
CA ALA A 81 -1.98 -0.56 10.27
C ALA A 81 -0.75 -0.09 9.50
N ALA A 82 -0.92 0.94 8.70
CA ALA A 82 0.17 1.59 7.99
C ALA A 82 -0.02 3.11 8.00
N ILE A 83 1.09 3.82 7.97
CA ILE A 83 1.16 5.26 7.75
C ILE A 83 2.08 5.52 6.57
N GLY A 84 1.86 6.61 5.86
CA GLY A 84 2.68 6.97 4.73
C GLY A 84 2.78 8.46 4.49
N TYR A 85 3.80 8.81 3.73
CA TYR A 85 4.06 10.14 3.23
C TYR A 85 4.30 10.04 1.72
N ASP A 86 3.48 10.76 0.96
CA ASP A 86 3.60 10.91 -0.48
C ASP A 86 4.05 12.33 -0.82
N ARG A 87 5.00 12.43 -1.73
CA ARG A 87 5.39 13.68 -2.36
C ARG A 87 5.18 13.54 -3.86
N SER A 88 4.38 14.45 -4.40
CA SER A 88 3.94 14.45 -5.78
C SER A 88 4.20 15.80 -6.45
N ASN A 89 4.81 15.78 -7.64
CA ASN A 89 4.95 16.95 -8.49
C ASN A 89 4.03 16.81 -9.69
N VAL A 90 3.17 17.78 -9.94
CA VAL A 90 2.26 17.82 -11.09
C VAL A 90 2.64 19.02 -11.95
N ALA A 91 3.18 18.76 -13.14
CA ALA A 91 3.44 19.76 -14.16
C ALA A 91 2.27 19.81 -15.14
N THR A 92 1.73 21.01 -15.36
CA THR A 92 0.67 21.25 -16.34
C THR A 92 1.21 22.06 -17.52
N ASN A 93 0.85 21.68 -18.75
CA ASN A 93 1.22 22.46 -19.93
C ASN A 93 0.34 23.71 -20.08
N PHE A 94 -0.80 23.75 -19.38
CA PHE A 94 -1.66 24.92 -19.30
C PHE A 94 -1.00 25.96 -18.37
N ASN A 95 -0.42 27.01 -18.95
CA ASN A 95 0.36 28.08 -18.29
C ASN A 95 1.76 27.70 -17.77
N ALA A 96 2.33 26.55 -18.14
CA ALA A 96 3.64 26.09 -17.66
C ALA A 96 3.75 26.08 -16.12
N GLY A 97 2.65 25.77 -15.45
CA GLY A 97 2.58 25.72 -13.99
C GLY A 97 3.09 24.39 -13.45
N SER A 98 3.71 24.43 -12.28
CA SER A 98 4.00 23.24 -11.47
C SER A 98 3.29 23.36 -10.13
N MET A 99 2.64 22.27 -9.71
CA MET A 99 2.07 22.12 -8.39
C MET A 99 2.84 21.03 -7.66
N GLU A 100 3.27 21.33 -6.45
CA GLU A 100 3.83 20.34 -5.53
C GLU A 100 2.76 19.98 -4.51
N LEU A 101 2.59 18.69 -4.25
CA LEU A 101 1.62 18.14 -3.33
C LEU A 101 2.34 17.22 -2.34
N GLU A 102 2.10 17.46 -1.06
CA GLU A 102 2.53 16.60 0.04
C GLU A 102 1.30 16.00 0.69
N THR A 103 1.26 14.68 0.82
CA THR A 103 0.11 13.96 1.37
C THR A 103 0.55 13.00 2.45
N TYR A 104 -0.13 13.01 3.59
CA TYR A 104 0.02 12.01 4.62
C TYR A 104 -1.16 11.05 4.54
N VAL A 105 -0.87 9.75 4.56
CA VAL A 105 -1.89 8.70 4.51
C VAL A 105 -1.80 7.83 5.75
N GLY A 106 -2.93 7.31 6.20
CA GLY A 106 -3.00 6.36 7.30
C GLY A 106 -4.10 5.37 7.00
N SER A 107 -3.80 4.08 7.15
CA SER A 107 -4.74 3.02 6.87
C SER A 107 -4.71 1.94 7.93
N ILE A 108 -5.85 1.31 8.15
CA ILE A 108 -5.94 0.01 8.81
C ILE A 108 -6.37 -1.04 7.79
N TYR A 109 -5.85 -2.25 7.92
CA TYR A 109 -6.15 -3.34 7.01
C TYR A 109 -6.32 -4.65 7.77
N ALA A 110 -7.11 -5.54 7.18
CA ALA A 110 -7.34 -6.89 7.65
C ALA A 110 -7.39 -7.84 6.46
N GLY A 111 -6.82 -9.03 6.62
CA GLY A 111 -6.87 -10.12 5.64
C GLY A 111 -7.30 -11.40 6.33
N TYR A 112 -8.21 -12.17 5.72
CA TYR A 112 -8.68 -13.45 6.28
C TYR A 112 -8.51 -14.58 5.25
N LEU A 113 -7.84 -15.65 5.65
CA LEU A 113 -7.72 -16.88 4.89
C LEU A 113 -9.02 -17.70 5.04
N LEU A 114 -9.75 -17.86 3.95
CA LEU A 114 -10.94 -18.72 3.89
C LEU A 114 -10.55 -20.20 3.69
N THR A 115 -9.53 -20.43 2.86
CA THR A 115 -8.87 -21.72 2.62
C THR A 115 -7.38 -21.47 2.43
N ASP A 116 -6.60 -22.54 2.22
CA ASP A 116 -5.15 -22.44 1.99
C ASP A 116 -4.79 -21.66 0.71
N GLU A 117 -5.74 -21.53 -0.22
CA GLU A 117 -5.56 -20.85 -1.52
C GLU A 117 -6.40 -19.57 -1.69
N LEU A 118 -7.33 -19.30 -0.77
CA LEU A 118 -8.30 -18.21 -0.91
C LEU A 118 -8.24 -17.26 0.29
N SER A 119 -7.94 -15.99 0.02
CA SER A 119 -8.01 -14.90 0.99
C SER A 119 -9.06 -13.86 0.61
N ILE A 120 -9.55 -13.13 1.62
CA ILE A 120 -10.28 -11.87 1.45
C ILE A 120 -9.55 -10.81 2.25
N ASP A 121 -9.30 -9.68 1.61
CA ASP A 121 -8.57 -8.55 2.19
C ASP A 121 -9.45 -7.30 2.15
N ALA A 122 -9.38 -6.49 3.20
CA ALA A 122 -10.09 -5.23 3.34
C ALA A 122 -9.15 -4.18 3.94
N GLN A 123 -9.19 -2.96 3.40
CA GLN A 123 -8.45 -1.82 3.93
C GLN A 123 -9.33 -0.57 3.94
N ILE A 124 -9.07 0.31 4.91
CA ILE A 124 -9.66 1.64 4.97
C ILE A 124 -8.56 2.64 5.32
N GLY A 125 -8.47 3.72 4.55
CA GLY A 125 -7.45 4.77 4.66
C GLY A 125 -7.56 5.75 3.50
#